data_AF-A0A6S9XVD8-F1
#
_entry.id   AF-A0A6S9XVD8-F1
#
_cell.length_a   1.000
_cell.length_b   1.000
_cell.length_c   1.000
_cell.angle_alpha   90.00
_cell.angle_beta   90.00
_cell.angle_gamma   90.00
#
_symmetry.space_group_name_H-M   'P 1'
#
loop_
_entity.id
_entity.type
_entity.pdbx_description
1 polymer ?
#
loop_
_entity_poly.entity_id
_entity_poly.type
_entity_poly.pdbx_seq_one_letter_code
_entity_poly.pdbx_strand_id
1 'polypeptide(L)'
;MNVGRLAREWSFILYLNQGWRQSDGGHLRVFEAGSGVRGSGTLLADFTAGHSPLLSPAQHVDIAPRAGTLVVFRSDTVPHEVRHTSAKRMAIIGWLHRELGEAEAPAEPPEEELSELALALKRHYEGRGEKIKGFESVDAVSVPGE
;
A
#
# COMPACT_ATOMS: atom_id res chain seq x y z
N MET A 1 -24.21 3.91 -4.74
CA MET A 1 -22.76 4.04 -5.00
C MET A 1 -22.19 2.63 -5.09
N ASN A 2 -21.58 2.26 -6.21
CA ASN A 2 -21.04 0.91 -6.45
C ASN A 2 -19.71 0.75 -5.71
N VAL A 3 -19.75 0.29 -4.46
CA VAL A 3 -18.56 0.11 -3.61
C VAL A 3 -17.69 -1.09 -4.07
N GLY A 4 -18.22 -2.00 -4.89
CA GLY A 4 -17.53 -3.23 -5.34
C GLY A 4 -16.60 -3.11 -6.56
N ARG A 5 -16.13 -1.91 -6.93
CA ARG A 5 -15.20 -1.71 -8.07
C ARG A 5 -14.10 -0.69 -7.79
N LEU A 6 -13.67 -0.58 -6.53
CA LEU A 6 -12.64 0.37 -6.14
C LEU A 6 -11.31 -0.36 -5.97
N ALA A 7 -10.33 -0.04 -6.81
CA ALA A 7 -8.95 -0.51 -6.64
C ALA A 7 -8.14 0.56 -5.93
N ARG A 8 -7.39 0.16 -4.91
CA ARG A 8 -6.42 1.04 -4.25
C ARG A 8 -5.34 1.45 -5.26
N GLU A 9 -5.28 2.74 -5.56
CA GLU A 9 -4.33 3.27 -6.54
C GLU A 9 -3.20 4.07 -5.88
N TRP A 10 -3.54 4.87 -4.86
CA TRP A 10 -2.56 5.68 -4.12
C TRP A 10 -2.68 5.45 -2.63
N SER A 11 -1.54 5.49 -1.95
CA SER A 11 -1.42 5.52 -0.49
C SER A 11 -0.91 6.88 -0.07
N PHE A 12 -1.42 7.40 1.05
CA PHE A 12 -0.81 8.54 1.73
C PHE A 12 -0.54 8.25 3.20
N ILE A 13 0.50 8.88 3.73
CA ILE A 13 0.90 8.81 5.13
C ILE A 13 1.27 10.21 5.60
N LEU A 14 0.53 10.75 6.56
CA LEU A 14 0.85 12.00 7.25
C LEU A 14 1.41 11.71 8.64
N TYR A 15 2.66 12.04 8.87
CA TYR A 15 3.33 11.80 10.14
C TYR A 15 3.08 12.91 11.16
N LEU A 16 2.95 12.52 12.44
CA LEU A 16 2.61 13.41 13.55
C LEU A 16 3.67 13.43 14.67
N ASN A 17 4.89 12.91 14.41
CA ASN A 17 5.88 12.66 15.45
C ASN A 17 6.84 13.84 15.65
N GLN A 18 6.63 14.59 16.73
CA GLN A 18 7.49 15.72 17.10
C GLN A 18 8.84 15.22 17.65
N GLY A 19 9.92 15.93 17.33
CA GLY A 19 11.24 15.66 17.91
C GLY A 19 11.89 14.34 17.48
N TRP A 20 11.46 13.72 16.37
CA TRP A 20 11.98 12.43 15.90
C TRP A 20 13.50 12.44 15.64
N ARG A 21 14.20 11.43 16.15
CA ARG A 21 15.66 11.27 16.01
C ARG A 21 15.98 10.08 15.11
N GLN A 22 17.18 10.09 14.54
CA GLN A 22 17.64 8.98 13.69
C GLN A 22 17.72 7.65 14.46
N SER A 23 18.08 7.70 15.75
CA SER A 23 18.14 6.54 16.65
C SER A 23 16.78 5.88 16.92
N ASP A 24 15.68 6.59 16.71
CA ASP A 24 14.33 6.08 17.01
C ASP A 24 13.84 5.08 15.94
N GLY A 25 14.54 5.01 14.79
CA GLY A 25 14.18 4.15 13.66
C GLY A 25 12.88 4.59 12.99
N GLY A 26 12.05 3.63 12.56
CA GLY A 26 10.69 3.90 12.07
C GLY A 26 10.60 4.60 10.71
N HIS A 27 11.71 4.72 9.99
CA HIS A 27 11.75 5.29 8.65
C HIS A 27 10.86 4.49 7.71
N LEU A 28 10.17 5.17 6.80
CA LEU A 28 9.58 4.52 5.64
C LEU A 28 10.66 4.37 4.59
N ARG A 29 11.00 3.14 4.25
CA ARG A 29 11.92 2.84 3.16
C ARG A 29 11.12 2.65 1.89
N VAL A 30 11.47 3.41 0.85
CA VAL A 30 10.87 3.32 -0.47
C VAL A 30 11.94 2.84 -1.45
N PHE A 31 11.65 1.78 -2.19
CA PHE A 31 12.58 1.23 -3.18
C PHE A 31 12.27 1.80 -4.56
N GLU A 32 13.30 2.09 -5.34
CA GLU A 32 13.10 2.45 -6.75
C GLU A 32 12.51 1.23 -7.48
N ALA A 33 11.36 1.41 -8.12
CA ALA A 33 10.78 0.38 -8.96
C ALA A 33 11.74 0.15 -10.13
N GLY A 34 12.50 -0.95 -10.09
CA GLY A 34 13.46 -1.33 -11.10
C GLY A 34 12.80 -1.46 -12.48
N SER A 35 12.66 -0.35 -13.17
CA SER A 35 12.14 -0.25 -14.51
C SER A 35 13.20 0.48 -15.32
N GLY A 36 13.73 -0.20 -16.35
CA GLY A 36 14.76 0.31 -17.24
C GLY A 36 14.30 1.44 -18.14
N VAL A 37 13.71 2.49 -17.57
CA VAL A 37 13.30 3.71 -18.26
C VAL A 37 14.40 4.75 -18.07
N ARG A 38 15.30 4.86 -19.07
CA ARG A 38 16.09 6.08 -19.25
C ARG A 38 15.11 7.19 -19.61
N GLY A 39 14.61 7.88 -18.60
CA GLY A 39 13.63 8.93 -18.79
C GLY A 39 13.37 9.68 -17.50
N SER A 40 14.18 10.72 -17.26
CA SER A 40 13.76 12.00 -16.70
C SER A 40 12.52 11.95 -15.79
N GLY A 41 12.70 11.51 -14.56
CA GLY A 41 11.67 11.52 -13.54
C GLY A 41 12.31 11.75 -12.19
N THR A 42 12.73 12.99 -11.94
CA THR A 42 13.13 13.48 -10.62
C THR A 42 12.07 13.10 -9.59
N LEU A 43 12.30 12.02 -8.85
CA LEU A 43 11.61 11.76 -7.59
C LEU A 43 12.11 12.82 -6.61
N LEU A 44 11.40 13.95 -6.62
CA LEU A 44 11.45 15.05 -5.66
C LEU A 44 12.88 15.45 -5.24
N ALA A 45 13.40 16.43 -5.97
CA ALA A 45 14.51 17.25 -5.52
C ALA A 45 14.23 17.72 -4.09
N ASP A 46 15.05 17.24 -3.17
CA ASP A 46 15.27 17.86 -1.88
C ASP A 46 15.84 19.26 -2.15
N PHE A 47 15.03 20.32 -1.99
CA PHE A 47 15.52 21.70 -2.13
C PHE A 47 16.50 22.09 -1.02
N THR A 48 16.75 21.22 -0.04
CA THR A 48 17.56 21.53 1.15
C THR A 48 18.81 20.68 1.34
N ALA A 49 19.04 19.61 0.57
CA ALA A 49 20.24 18.80 0.76
C ALA A 49 20.89 18.36 -0.56
N GLY A 50 22.01 19.01 -0.90
CA GLY A 50 22.83 18.71 -2.07
C GLY A 50 23.58 17.38 -2.00
N HIS A 51 22.88 16.25 -2.06
CA HIS A 51 23.50 14.93 -2.19
C HIS A 51 22.83 14.15 -3.33
N SER A 52 23.57 14.00 -4.43
CA SER A 52 23.22 13.08 -5.51
C SER A 52 24.25 11.94 -5.50
N PRO A 53 23.84 10.68 -5.32
CA PRO A 53 24.74 9.56 -5.55
C PRO A 53 24.34 8.80 -6.83
N LEU A 54 25.37 8.54 -7.63
CA LEU A 54 25.36 7.75 -8.84
C LEU A 54 24.89 6.31 -8.56
N LEU A 55 24.15 5.72 -9.50
CA LEU A 55 23.16 4.67 -9.21
C LEU A 55 23.55 3.24 -9.60
N SER A 56 23.22 2.27 -8.74
CA SER A 56 23.28 0.80 -8.93
C SER A 56 22.09 0.10 -8.22
N PRO A 57 21.76 -1.18 -8.50
CA PRO A 57 20.39 -1.77 -8.45
C PRO A 57 19.81 -2.11 -7.05
N ALA A 58 20.18 -1.37 -6.01
CA ALA A 58 19.66 -1.52 -4.63
C ALA A 58 19.22 -0.17 -4.03
N GLN A 59 18.80 0.77 -4.89
CA GLN A 59 18.49 2.12 -4.46
C GLN A 59 17.18 2.15 -3.67
N HIS A 60 17.27 2.72 -2.48
CA HIS A 60 16.12 3.07 -1.66
C HIS A 60 16.32 4.46 -1.05
N VAL A 61 15.20 5.06 -0.66
CA VAL A 61 15.15 6.32 0.09
C VAL A 61 14.46 6.04 1.42
N ASP A 62 15.08 6.47 2.52
CA ASP A 62 14.52 6.38 3.87
C ASP A 62 13.93 7.73 4.28
N ILE A 63 12.62 7.76 4.53
CA ILE A 63 11.87 8.96 4.93
C ILE A 63 11.60 8.89 6.44
N ALA A 64 12.17 9.82 7.20
CA ALA A 64 11.93 9.91 8.64
C ALA A 64 10.47 10.33 8.92
N PRO A 65 9.78 9.70 9.89
CA PRO A 65 8.38 9.97 10.19
C PRO A 65 8.18 11.26 11.01
N ARG A 66 8.78 12.38 10.60
CA ARG A 66 8.72 13.66 11.32
C ARG A 66 7.32 14.29 11.20
N ALA A 67 6.88 14.96 12.26
CA ALA A 67 5.61 15.69 12.24
C ALA A 67 5.54 16.67 11.06
N GLY A 68 4.42 16.67 10.33
CA GLY A 68 4.21 17.52 9.16
C GLY A 68 4.71 16.92 7.83
N THR A 69 5.39 15.78 7.86
CA THR A 69 5.78 15.07 6.64
C THR A 69 4.59 14.30 6.08
N LEU A 70 4.13 14.70 4.89
CA LEU A 70 3.18 13.95 4.06
C LEU A 70 3.94 13.16 2.99
N VAL A 71 3.70 11.86 2.93
CA VAL A 71 4.22 10.97 1.88
C VAL A 71 3.05 10.44 1.07
N VAL A 72 3.14 10.54 -0.26
CA VAL A 72 2.13 10.02 -1.21
C VAL A 72 2.84 9.18 -2.25
N PHE A 73 2.36 7.97 -2.51
CA PHE A 73 2.97 7.07 -3.49
C PHE A 73 1.93 6.13 -4.11
N ARG A 74 2.26 5.61 -5.29
CA ARG A 74 1.45 4.62 -6.00
C ARG A 74 1.41 3.31 -5.22
N SER A 75 0.22 2.85 -4.85
CA SER A 75 0.06 1.64 -4.03
C SER A 75 0.40 0.35 -4.76
N ASP A 76 0.35 0.36 -6.09
CA ASP A 76 0.52 -0.81 -6.96
C ASP A 76 1.95 -0.99 -7.46
N THR A 77 2.73 0.08 -7.53
CA THR A 77 4.01 0.11 -8.25
C THR A 77 5.19 0.54 -7.40
N VAL A 78 4.98 1.09 -6.21
CA VAL A 78 6.07 1.56 -5.33
C VAL A 78 6.27 0.59 -4.17
N PRO A 79 7.31 -0.28 -4.21
CA PRO A 79 7.64 -1.16 -3.11
C PRO A 79 8.14 -0.33 -1.92
N HIS A 80 7.66 -0.63 -0.73
CA HIS A 80 8.03 0.07 0.48
C HIS A 80 7.94 -0.82 1.71
N GLU A 81 8.74 -0.53 2.73
CA GLU A 81 8.68 -1.18 4.04
C GLU A 81 8.82 -0.14 5.15
N VAL A 82 8.31 -0.45 6.34
CA VAL A 82 8.53 0.37 7.53
C VAL A 82 9.67 -0.25 8.33
N ARG A 83 10.74 0.51 8.54
CA ARG A 83 11.88 0.08 9.35
C ARG A 83 11.46 -0.07 10.82
N HIS A 84 12.09 -1.00 11.53
CA HIS A 84 11.88 -1.20 12.96
C HIS A 84 12.02 0.11 13.75
N THR A 85 11.22 0.27 14.81
CA THR A 85 11.24 1.45 15.67
C THR A 85 11.18 1.07 17.14
N SER A 86 11.88 1.84 17.98
CA SER A 86 11.86 1.71 19.44
C SER A 86 11.04 2.82 20.12
N ALA A 87 10.42 3.70 19.35
CA ALA A 87 9.66 4.85 19.84
C ALA A 87 8.21 4.82 19.34
N LYS A 88 7.31 5.55 20.04
CA LYS A 88 5.90 5.65 19.65
C LYS A 88 5.77 6.42 18.34
N ARG A 89 5.30 5.74 17.29
CA ARG A 89 5.15 6.26 15.92
C ARG A 89 3.68 6.44 15.56
N MET A 90 3.26 7.69 15.38
CA MET A 90 1.91 8.13 15.01
C MET A 90 1.87 8.63 13.57
N ALA A 91 0.84 8.20 12.84
CA ALA A 91 0.54 8.67 11.49
C ALA A 91 -0.97 8.60 11.20
N ILE A 92 -1.43 9.43 10.28
CA ILE A 92 -2.73 9.28 9.62
C ILE A 92 -2.44 8.64 8.26
N ILE A 93 -3.12 7.53 7.98
CA ILE A 93 -2.96 6.80 6.72
C ILE A 93 -4.28 6.75 5.95
N GLY A 94 -4.19 6.67 4.64
CA GLY A 94 -5.36 6.42 3.82
C GLY A 94 -5.01 6.06 2.38
N TRP A 95 -6.07 5.73 1.65
CA TRP A 95 -5.98 5.23 0.29
C TRP A 95 -6.94 5.98 -0.61
N LEU A 96 -6.44 6.38 -1.78
CA LEU A 96 -7.27 6.89 -2.86
C LEU A 96 -7.51 5.73 -3.83
N HIS A 97 -8.78 5.51 -4.11
CA HIS A 97 -9.21 4.43 -4.98
C HIS A 97 -9.52 4.97 -6.37
N ARG A 98 -9.22 4.15 -7.37
CA ARG A 98 -9.69 4.30 -8.75
C ARG A 98 -10.90 3.42 -8.96
N GLU A 99 -11.87 3.91 -9.73
CA GLU A 99 -12.94 3.07 -10.26
C GLU A 99 -12.36 2.15 -11.34
N LEU A 100 -12.49 0.83 -11.14
CA LEU A 100 -12.15 -0.15 -12.15
C LEU A 100 -13.19 -0.11 -13.27
N GLY A 101 -12.72 0.09 -14.50
CA GLY A 101 -13.53 -0.08 -15.71
C GLY A 101 -13.99 -1.54 -15.88
N GLU A 102 -15.02 -1.77 -16.68
CA GLU A 102 -15.62 -3.10 -16.89
C GLU A 102 -14.62 -4.17 -17.39
N ALA A 103 -13.57 -3.75 -18.08
CA ALA A 103 -12.53 -4.63 -18.64
C ALA A 103 -11.42 -5.01 -17.64
N GLU A 104 -11.36 -4.38 -16.46
CA GLU A 104 -10.22 -4.47 -15.53
C GLU A 104 -10.61 -5.00 -14.14
N ALA A 105 -11.91 -5.17 -13.88
CA ALA A 105 -12.35 -5.92 -12.71
C ALA A 105 -11.96 -7.39 -12.89
N PRO A 106 -11.35 -8.04 -11.88
CA PRO A 106 -11.12 -9.48 -11.95
C PRO A 106 -12.45 -10.16 -12.24
N ALA A 107 -12.46 -11.07 -13.22
CA ALA A 107 -13.63 -11.88 -13.48
C ALA A 107 -14.01 -12.57 -12.17
N GLU A 108 -15.29 -12.54 -11.80
CA GLU A 108 -15.75 -13.34 -10.66
C GLU A 108 -15.36 -14.80 -10.97
N PRO A 109 -14.58 -15.46 -10.09
CA PRO A 109 -14.22 -16.84 -10.32
C PRO A 109 -15.51 -17.68 -10.41
N PRO A 110 -15.52 -18.73 -11.25
CA PRO A 110 -16.63 -19.69 -11.29
C PRO A 110 -16.96 -20.18 -9.87
N GLU A 111 -18.23 -20.44 -9.59
CA GLU A 111 -18.66 -20.85 -8.24
C GLU A 111 -17.99 -22.18 -7.82
N GLU A 112 -17.59 -22.99 -8.79
CA GLU A 112 -16.85 -24.24 -8.64
C GLU A 112 -15.40 -24.05 -8.14
N GLU A 113 -14.82 -22.85 -8.29
CA GLU A 113 -13.47 -22.52 -7.82
C GLU A 113 -13.49 -21.84 -6.43
N LEU A 114 -14.66 -21.53 -5.89
CA LEU A 114 -14.80 -20.95 -4.55
C LEU A 114 -14.59 -22.00 -3.47
N SER A 115 -13.86 -21.64 -2.41
CA SER A 115 -13.79 -22.48 -1.21
C SER A 115 -15.17 -22.59 -0.54
N GLU A 116 -15.40 -23.65 0.23
CA GLU A 116 -16.63 -23.83 1.02
C GLU A 116 -16.94 -22.60 1.91
N LEU A 117 -15.91 -21.96 2.47
CA LEU A 117 -16.04 -20.74 3.26
C LEU A 117 -16.45 -19.54 2.39
N ALA A 118 -15.85 -19.39 1.21
CA ALA A 118 -16.19 -18.32 0.26
C ALA A 118 -17.65 -18.46 -0.22
N LEU A 119 -18.07 -19.68 -0.49
CA LEU A 119 -19.43 -20.02 -0.88
C LEU A 119 -20.44 -19.74 0.23
N ALA A 120 -20.10 -20.12 1.48
CA ALA A 120 -20.94 -19.85 2.65
C ALA A 120 -21.11 -18.35 2.90
N LEU A 121 -20.04 -17.55 2.75
CA LEU A 121 -20.09 -16.10 2.86
C LEU A 121 -20.94 -15.48 1.73
N LYS A 122 -20.74 -15.89 0.47
CA LYS A 122 -21.55 -15.44 -0.68
C LYS A 122 -23.04 -15.61 -0.40
N ARG A 123 -23.46 -16.81 -0.01
CA ARG A 123 -24.87 -17.13 0.31
C ARG A 123 -25.41 -16.31 1.49
N HIS A 124 -24.60 -16.10 2.53
CA HIS A 124 -24.99 -15.34 3.72
C HIS A 124 -25.37 -13.89 3.37
N TYR A 125 -24.60 -13.23 2.50
CA TYR A 125 -24.85 -11.84 2.13
C TYR A 125 -25.90 -11.66 1.04
N GLU A 126 -25.99 -12.60 0.09
CA GLU A 126 -27.08 -12.62 -0.90
C GLU A 126 -28.46 -12.72 -0.23
N GLY A 127 -28.59 -13.51 0.84
CA GLY A 127 -29.82 -13.61 1.64
C GLY A 127 -30.21 -12.34 2.39
N ARG A 128 -29.30 -11.36 2.53
CA ARG A 128 -29.54 -10.07 3.19
C ARG A 128 -29.89 -8.94 2.22
N GLY A 129 -29.94 -9.23 0.91
CA GLY A 129 -30.14 -8.21 -0.14
C GLY A 129 -28.92 -7.32 -0.38
N GLU A 130 -27.77 -7.66 0.20
CA GLU A 130 -26.50 -6.95 0.04
C GLU A 130 -25.68 -7.66 -1.05
N LYS A 131 -25.57 -7.06 -2.24
CA LYS A 131 -24.70 -7.58 -3.30
C LYS A 131 -23.24 -7.38 -2.90
N ILE A 132 -22.56 -8.44 -2.46
CA ILE A 132 -21.10 -8.44 -2.37
C ILE A 132 -20.54 -8.78 -3.75
N LYS A 133 -19.75 -7.86 -4.31
CA LYS A 133 -18.98 -8.08 -5.54
C LYS A 133 -17.50 -8.02 -5.17
N GLY A 134 -16.78 -9.11 -5.40
CA GLY A 134 -15.35 -9.26 -5.11
C GLY A 134 -15.08 -10.08 -3.85
N PHE A 135 -14.85 -11.38 -4.01
CA PHE A 135 -14.19 -12.20 -3.00
C PHE A 135 -12.71 -12.22 -3.39
N GLU A 136 -11.88 -11.35 -2.79
CA GLU A 136 -10.44 -11.59 -2.85
C GLU A 136 -10.16 -12.82 -1.99
N SER A 137 -9.44 -13.79 -2.55
CA SER A 137 -8.92 -14.95 -1.83
C SER A 137 -8.10 -14.45 -0.65
N VAL A 138 -8.70 -14.47 0.54
CA VAL A 138 -7.95 -14.41 1.80
C VAL A 138 -7.15 -15.70 1.89
N ASP A 139 -5.94 -15.69 1.32
CA ASP A 139 -4.93 -16.68 1.64
C ASP A 139 -4.77 -16.72 3.15
N ALA A 140 -4.79 -17.94 3.66
CA ALA A 140 -4.89 -18.29 5.05
C ALA A 140 -3.97 -17.42 5.94
N VAL A 141 -4.59 -16.69 6.85
CA VAL A 141 -3.95 -16.27 8.08
C VAL A 141 -3.59 -17.55 8.84
N SER A 142 -2.36 -18.02 8.68
CA SER A 142 -1.75 -18.92 9.66
C SER A 142 -1.47 -18.10 10.91
N VAL A 143 -2.35 -18.23 11.90
CA VAL A 143 -2.06 -17.81 13.29
C VAL A 143 -1.14 -18.87 13.91
N PRO A 144 -0.03 -18.48 14.58
CA PRO A 144 0.87 -19.41 15.24
C PRO A 144 0.40 -19.76 16.67
N GLY A 145 0.69 -20.99 17.10
CA GLY A 145 0.58 -21.50 18.48
C GLY A 145 0.27 -23.01 18.46
N GLU A 146 0.97 -23.92 19.13
CA GLU A 146 2.01 -23.89 20.17
C GLU A 146 3.07 -24.98 19.89
#